data_AF-A0A1Y0H4F9-F1
#
_entry.id   AF-A0A1Y0H4F9-F1
#
_cell.length_a   1.000
_cell.length_b   1.000
_cell.length_c   1.000
_cell.angle_alpha   90.00
_cell.angle_beta   90.00
_cell.angle_gamma   90.00
#
_symmetry.space_group_name_H-M   'P 1'
#
loop_
_entity.id
_entity.type
_entity.pdbx_description
1 polymer ?
#
loop_
_entity_poly.entity_id
_entity_poly.type
_entity_poly.pdbx_seq_one_letter_code
_entity_poly.pdbx_strand_id
1 'polypeptide(L)'
;MNSDGRSLREELVTTAVAMLESETQQLLSLRAVARRCGVSHNAPYHYFSDKDELLAAVASVGFRMLAQIIREEGVTVPGLSRAYIRFAQGSPEMVRLMFGPCDFIAQGALEFEEASRDAFSLLLEGTRAAYPVVDEHELIRRAVELWSLLHGFVSLLQGNALSHVPRDAMPTPESMSALFASRLGHSVPSSETSED
;
A
#
# COMPACT_ATOMS: atom_id res chain seq x y z
N MET A 1 26.50 -12.96 13.74
CA MET A 1 25.11 -13.22 14.16
C MET A 1 24.76 -12.16 15.17
N ASN A 2 23.89 -11.21 14.81
CA ASN A 2 23.36 -10.26 15.77
C ASN A 2 22.29 -10.96 16.63
N SER A 3 22.07 -10.48 17.85
CA SER A 3 21.53 -11.21 19.00
C SER A 3 20.13 -11.82 18.89
N ASP A 4 19.41 -11.64 17.77
CA ASP A 4 18.04 -12.12 17.53
C ASP A 4 17.90 -13.14 16.38
N GLY A 5 19.01 -13.64 15.81
CA GLY A 5 18.95 -14.62 14.71
C GLY A 5 18.52 -14.05 13.35
N ARG A 6 18.29 -12.75 13.26
CA ARG A 6 17.93 -12.00 12.04
C ARG A 6 19.16 -11.78 11.14
N SER A 7 18.98 -11.87 9.83
CA SER A 7 20.04 -11.62 8.85
C SER A 7 20.38 -10.12 8.75
N LEU A 8 21.60 -9.79 8.29
CA LEU A 8 22.00 -8.39 8.09
C LEU A 8 21.12 -7.69 7.04
N ARG A 9 20.67 -8.40 6.00
CA ARG A 9 19.72 -7.86 5.01
C ARG A 9 18.44 -7.36 5.69
N GLU A 10 17.84 -8.19 6.53
CA GLU A 10 16.62 -7.85 7.26
C GLU A 10 16.83 -6.71 8.26
N GLU A 11 18.01 -6.63 8.90
CA GLU A 11 18.36 -5.52 9.78
C GLU A 11 18.50 -4.20 9.03
N LEU A 12 19.12 -4.21 7.83
CA LEU A 12 19.19 -3.06 6.93
C LEU A 12 17.79 -2.61 6.50
N VAL A 13 16.91 -3.53 6.10
CA VAL A 13 15.52 -3.20 5.72
C VAL A 13 14.74 -2.66 6.91
N THR A 14 14.81 -3.31 8.07
CA THR A 14 14.14 -2.86 9.30
C THR A 14 14.59 -1.44 9.68
N THR A 15 15.88 -1.18 9.56
CA THR A 15 16.45 0.14 9.84
C THR A 15 15.98 1.18 8.84
N ALA A 16 15.94 0.83 7.54
CA ALA A 16 15.45 1.71 6.49
C ALA A 16 13.95 2.03 6.67
N VAL A 17 13.12 1.06 7.11
CA VAL A 17 11.71 1.29 7.48
C VAL A 17 11.61 2.32 8.62
N ALA A 18 12.38 2.13 9.70
CA ALA A 18 12.37 3.07 10.84
C ALA A 18 12.88 4.47 10.46
N MET A 19 13.84 4.55 9.55
CA MET A 19 14.32 5.81 9.00
C MET A 19 13.27 6.48 8.11
N LEU A 20 12.54 5.73 7.29
CA LEU A 20 11.46 6.26 6.44
C LEU A 20 10.37 6.96 7.26
N GLU A 21 10.06 6.47 8.46
CA GLU A 21 9.04 7.06 9.33
C GLU A 21 9.52 8.28 10.13
N SER A 22 10.84 8.47 10.27
CA SER A 22 11.43 9.55 11.08
C SER A 22 12.14 10.62 10.26
N GLU A 23 12.48 10.33 9.00
CA GLU A 23 13.22 11.18 8.09
C GLU A 23 12.53 11.21 6.70
N THR A 24 12.78 12.25 5.90
CA THR A 24 12.29 12.29 4.51
C THR A 24 12.95 11.17 3.68
N GLN A 25 12.20 10.50 2.80
CA GLN A 25 12.70 9.46 1.88
C GLN A 25 13.99 9.86 1.09
N GLN A 26 14.17 11.15 0.82
CA GLN A 26 15.38 11.67 0.16
C GLN A 26 16.67 11.40 0.94
N LEU A 27 16.59 11.32 2.28
CA LEU A 27 17.72 11.07 3.18
C LEU A 27 18.10 9.58 3.25
N LEU A 28 17.22 8.68 2.79
CA LEU A 28 17.53 7.27 2.67
C LEU A 28 18.61 7.04 1.60
N SER A 29 19.68 6.38 2.00
CA SER A 29 20.72 5.86 1.12
C SER A 29 21.34 4.63 1.77
N LEU A 30 21.92 3.74 0.98
CA LEU A 30 22.62 2.55 1.49
C LEU A 30 23.66 2.92 2.57
N ARG A 31 24.41 4.01 2.36
CA ARG A 31 25.41 4.50 3.32
C ARG A 31 24.80 5.02 4.60
N ALA A 32 23.68 5.74 4.52
CA ALA A 32 22.99 6.26 5.70
C ALA A 32 22.42 5.12 6.55
N VAL A 33 21.81 4.11 5.89
CA VAL A 33 21.30 2.91 6.55
C VAL A 33 22.43 2.10 7.18
N ALA A 34 23.54 1.86 6.46
CA ALA A 34 24.72 1.17 7.01
C ALA A 34 25.23 1.85 8.30
N ARG A 35 25.35 3.17 8.25
CA ARG A 35 25.79 3.98 9.40
C ARG A 35 24.82 3.84 10.57
N ARG A 36 23.50 3.83 10.32
CA ARG A 36 22.48 3.68 11.35
C ARG A 36 22.49 2.26 11.95
N CYS A 37 22.77 1.23 11.16
CA CYS A 37 22.97 -0.14 11.63
C CYS A 37 24.32 -0.38 12.31
N GLY A 38 25.25 0.59 12.30
CA GLY A 38 26.59 0.41 12.86
C GLY A 38 27.49 -0.57 12.09
N VAL A 39 27.19 -0.82 10.81
CA VAL A 39 27.98 -1.69 9.93
C VAL A 39 28.84 -0.87 8.96
N SER A 40 29.78 -1.54 8.28
CA SER A 40 30.64 -0.88 7.30
C SER A 40 29.82 -0.31 6.13
N HIS A 41 30.29 0.80 5.56
CA HIS A 41 29.60 1.44 4.42
C HIS A 41 29.45 0.54 3.19
N ASN A 42 30.29 -0.49 3.06
CA ASN A 42 30.23 -1.45 1.95
C ASN A 42 29.26 -2.60 2.22
N ALA A 43 28.88 -2.86 3.48
CA ALA A 43 28.06 -4.02 3.84
C ALA A 43 26.70 -4.12 3.11
N PRO A 44 25.94 -3.03 2.89
CA PRO A 44 24.66 -3.11 2.17
C PRO A 44 24.80 -3.54 0.71
N TYR A 45 25.93 -3.24 0.07
CA TYR A 45 26.16 -3.57 -1.35
C TYR A 45 26.27 -5.07 -1.61
N HIS A 46 26.38 -5.90 -0.56
CA HIS A 46 26.26 -7.35 -0.69
C HIS A 46 24.82 -7.84 -0.86
N TYR A 47 23.83 -6.99 -0.59
CA TYR A 47 22.40 -7.34 -0.59
C TYR A 47 21.56 -6.47 -1.49
N PHE A 48 22.03 -5.26 -1.79
CA PHE A 48 21.34 -4.27 -2.62
C PHE A 48 22.35 -3.63 -3.56
N SER A 49 22.07 -3.75 -4.85
CA SER A 49 22.87 -3.20 -5.96
C SER A 49 22.86 -1.67 -5.90
N ASP A 50 21.73 -1.08 -5.52
CA ASP A 50 21.54 0.36 -5.42
C ASP A 50 20.48 0.75 -4.36
N LYS A 51 20.14 2.04 -4.34
CA LYS A 51 19.12 2.60 -3.44
C LYS A 51 17.72 2.10 -3.79
N ASP A 52 17.42 1.91 -5.07
CA ASP A 52 16.07 1.56 -5.52
C ASP A 52 15.75 0.10 -5.15
N GLU A 53 16.72 -0.81 -5.21
CA GLU A 53 16.56 -2.19 -4.72
C GLU A 53 16.28 -2.22 -3.20
N LEU A 54 16.96 -1.38 -2.42
CA LEU A 54 16.64 -1.22 -0.99
C LEU A 54 15.23 -0.66 -0.79
N LEU A 55 14.84 0.37 -1.55
CA LEU A 55 13.52 0.98 -1.44
C LEU A 55 12.40 0.02 -1.83
N ALA A 56 12.60 -0.83 -2.84
CA ALA A 56 11.65 -1.88 -3.20
C ALA A 56 11.46 -2.88 -2.05
N ALA A 57 12.54 -3.28 -1.38
CA ALA A 57 12.48 -4.15 -0.20
C ALA A 57 11.82 -3.47 1.03
N VAL A 58 11.94 -2.15 1.16
CA VAL A 58 11.20 -1.40 2.20
C VAL A 58 9.71 -1.33 1.83
N ALA A 59 9.39 -1.08 0.57
CA ALA A 59 8.01 -1.00 0.10
C ALA A 59 7.29 -2.36 0.17
N SER A 60 8.01 -3.47 -0.04
CA SER A 60 7.47 -4.83 0.15
C SER A 60 7.08 -5.08 1.62
N VAL A 61 7.84 -4.55 2.59
CA VAL A 61 7.44 -4.55 4.01
C VAL A 61 6.14 -3.76 4.20
N GLY A 62 6.00 -2.60 3.56
CA GLY A 62 4.77 -1.81 3.58
C GLY A 62 3.54 -2.59 3.12
N PHE A 63 3.64 -3.31 2.00
CA PHE A 63 2.54 -4.17 1.53
C PHE A 63 2.23 -5.31 2.49
N ARG A 64 3.24 -5.95 3.09
CA ARG A 64 3.02 -6.99 4.12
C ARG A 64 2.35 -6.43 5.38
N MET A 65 2.71 -5.22 5.81
CA MET A 65 2.05 -4.52 6.91
C MET A 65 0.59 -4.23 6.58
N LEU A 66 0.30 -3.72 5.39
CA LEU A 66 -1.08 -3.47 4.94
C LEU A 66 -1.89 -4.77 4.90
N ALA A 67 -1.34 -5.84 4.31
CA ALA A 67 -2.00 -7.15 4.25
C ALA A 67 -2.32 -7.69 5.66
N GLN A 68 -1.42 -7.50 6.63
CA GLN A 68 -1.65 -7.89 8.01
C GLN A 68 -2.82 -7.09 8.63
N ILE A 69 -2.85 -5.77 8.45
CA ILE A 69 -3.94 -4.92 8.97
C ILE A 69 -5.28 -5.30 8.32
N ILE A 70 -5.30 -5.62 7.02
CA ILE A 70 -6.51 -6.10 6.33
C ILE A 70 -7.03 -7.38 6.98
N ARG A 71 -6.16 -8.34 7.30
CA ARG A 71 -6.55 -9.59 7.98
C ARG A 71 -7.11 -9.34 9.38
N GLU A 72 -6.57 -8.35 10.10
CA GLU A 72 -7.04 -7.97 11.44
C GLU A 72 -8.42 -7.28 11.41
N GLU A 73 -8.63 -6.36 10.46
CA GLU A 73 -9.90 -5.61 10.31
C GLU A 73 -10.99 -6.42 9.60
N GLY A 74 -10.59 -7.49 8.89
CA GLY A 74 -11.42 -8.41 8.13
C GLY A 74 -11.48 -8.09 6.64
N VAL A 75 -11.54 -9.14 5.81
CA VAL A 75 -11.66 -9.10 4.34
C VAL A 75 -13.10 -8.84 3.88
N THR A 76 -13.72 -7.79 4.41
CA THR A 76 -15.01 -7.26 3.94
C THR A 76 -14.79 -5.84 3.41
N VAL A 77 -15.64 -5.32 2.53
CA VAL A 77 -15.51 -3.93 2.05
C VAL A 77 -15.36 -2.91 3.21
N PRO A 78 -16.14 -3.01 4.31
CA PRO A 78 -15.90 -2.19 5.50
C PRO A 78 -14.54 -2.39 6.18
N GLY A 79 -14.13 -3.65 6.37
CA GLY A 79 -12.83 -3.96 6.98
C GLY A 79 -11.64 -3.49 6.15
N LEU A 80 -11.70 -3.68 4.82
CA LEU A 80 -10.73 -3.17 3.85
C LEU A 80 -10.61 -1.64 3.92
N SER A 81 -11.74 -0.93 4.02
CA SER A 81 -11.74 0.53 4.12
C SER A 81 -11.11 1.02 5.42
N ARG A 82 -11.44 0.40 6.57
CA ARG A 82 -10.81 0.69 7.85
C ARG A 82 -9.32 0.41 7.83
N ALA A 83 -8.93 -0.77 7.33
CA ALA A 83 -7.53 -1.18 7.24
C ALA A 83 -6.69 -0.19 6.43
N TYR A 84 -7.18 0.19 5.25
CA TYR A 84 -6.46 1.08 4.36
C TYR A 84 -6.29 2.48 4.95
N ILE A 85 -7.38 3.05 5.50
CA ILE A 85 -7.33 4.38 6.14
C ILE A 85 -6.43 4.35 7.37
N ARG A 86 -6.53 3.33 8.23
CA ARG A 86 -5.69 3.16 9.42
C ARG A 86 -4.22 3.03 9.06
N PHE A 87 -3.88 2.21 8.05
CA PHE A 87 -2.51 2.06 7.57
C PHE A 87 -1.96 3.39 7.05
N ALA A 88 -2.74 4.10 6.23
CA ALA A 88 -2.29 5.35 5.64
C ALA A 88 -2.11 6.50 6.64
N GLN A 89 -2.87 6.50 7.73
CA GLN A 89 -2.70 7.45 8.84
C GLN A 89 -1.48 7.10 9.71
N GLY A 90 -1.23 5.80 9.93
CA GLY A 90 -0.11 5.32 10.74
C GLY A 90 1.25 5.43 10.04
N SER A 91 1.30 5.20 8.73
CA SER A 91 2.54 5.13 7.96
C SER A 91 2.47 5.91 6.63
N PRO A 92 2.31 7.26 6.67
CA PRO A 92 2.09 8.06 5.45
C PRO A 92 3.30 8.07 4.49
N GLU A 93 4.53 8.08 5.00
CA GLU A 93 5.74 7.95 4.16
C GLU A 93 5.85 6.57 3.50
N MET A 94 5.40 5.51 4.19
CA MET A 94 5.33 4.17 3.60
C MET A 94 4.34 4.12 2.44
N VAL A 95 3.15 4.70 2.60
CA VAL A 95 2.16 4.80 1.51
C VAL A 95 2.72 5.58 0.32
N ARG A 96 3.40 6.71 0.57
CA ARG A 96 4.08 7.47 -0.49
C ARG A 96 5.13 6.65 -1.23
N LEU A 97 5.88 5.81 -0.53
CA LEU A 97 6.88 4.95 -1.13
C LEU A 97 6.23 3.83 -1.98
N MET A 98 5.23 3.14 -1.43
CA MET A 98 4.55 2.01 -2.08
C MET A 98 3.83 2.40 -3.38
N PHE A 99 3.24 3.60 -3.42
CA PHE A 99 2.45 4.11 -4.56
C PHE A 99 3.12 5.32 -5.23
N GLY A 100 4.42 5.51 -4.99
CA GLY A 100 5.19 6.63 -5.50
C GLY A 100 5.58 6.47 -6.98
N PRO A 101 6.42 7.39 -7.51
CA PRO A 101 6.77 7.41 -8.93
C PRO A 101 7.75 6.30 -9.35
N CYS A 102 8.32 5.54 -8.42
CA CYS A 102 9.23 4.44 -8.73
C CYS A 102 8.44 3.21 -9.19
N ASP A 103 8.64 2.82 -10.45
CA ASP A 103 8.09 1.58 -10.99
C ASP A 103 8.99 0.38 -10.64
N PHE A 104 8.89 -0.09 -9.40
CA PHE A 104 9.67 -1.23 -8.92
C PHE A 104 9.37 -2.54 -9.68
N ILE A 105 8.18 -2.67 -10.26
CA ILE A 105 7.82 -3.86 -11.05
C ILE A 105 8.58 -3.84 -12.38
N ALA A 106 8.60 -2.71 -13.08
CA ALA A 106 9.40 -2.57 -14.31
C ALA A 106 10.91 -2.76 -14.06
N GLN A 107 11.38 -2.50 -12.85
CA GLN A 107 12.76 -2.74 -12.41
C GLN A 107 13.04 -4.20 -12.01
N GLY A 108 12.03 -5.09 -12.03
CA GLY A 108 12.19 -6.51 -11.72
C GLY A 108 12.27 -6.83 -10.23
N ALA A 109 11.74 -5.97 -9.35
CA ALA A 109 11.74 -6.20 -7.91
C ALA A 109 10.69 -7.26 -7.50
N LEU A 110 11.05 -8.53 -7.63
CA LEU A 110 10.15 -9.67 -7.38
C LEU A 110 9.52 -9.66 -5.98
N GLU A 111 10.30 -9.37 -4.94
CA GLU A 111 9.78 -9.33 -3.55
C GLU A 111 8.69 -8.26 -3.37
N PHE A 112 8.82 -7.12 -4.07
CA PHE A 112 7.81 -6.07 -4.07
C PHE A 112 6.56 -6.51 -4.82
N GLU A 113 6.73 -7.10 -6.00
CA GLU A 113 5.62 -7.58 -6.82
C GLU A 113 4.79 -8.65 -6.09
N GLU A 114 5.44 -9.62 -5.45
CA GLU A 114 4.80 -10.66 -4.64
C GLU A 114 4.00 -10.06 -3.49
N ALA A 115 4.61 -9.16 -2.70
CA ALA A 115 3.92 -8.53 -1.57
C ALA A 115 2.74 -7.66 -2.01
N SER A 116 2.88 -6.92 -3.12
CA SER A 116 1.81 -6.11 -3.70
C SER A 116 0.64 -6.97 -4.19
N ARG A 117 0.95 -8.07 -4.88
CA ARG A 117 -0.04 -9.06 -5.35
C ARG A 117 -0.79 -9.71 -4.19
N ASP A 118 -0.10 -10.06 -3.12
CA ASP A 118 -0.72 -10.62 -1.92
C ASP A 118 -1.72 -9.65 -1.29
N ALA A 119 -1.35 -8.38 -1.14
CA ALA A 119 -2.26 -7.35 -0.65
C ALA A 119 -3.46 -7.14 -1.60
N PHE A 120 -3.23 -7.19 -2.92
CA PHE A 120 -4.28 -7.11 -3.94
C PHE A 120 -5.25 -8.30 -3.87
N SER A 121 -4.76 -9.50 -3.58
CA SER A 121 -5.59 -10.70 -3.44
C SER A 121 -6.62 -10.58 -2.31
N LEU A 122 -6.26 -9.94 -1.20
CA LEU A 122 -7.19 -9.69 -0.09
C LEU A 122 -8.29 -8.70 -0.49
N LEU A 123 -7.98 -7.72 -1.36
CA LEU A 123 -9.01 -6.85 -1.90
C LEU A 123 -9.96 -7.62 -2.82
N LEU A 124 -9.43 -8.49 -3.68
CA LEU A 124 -10.25 -9.34 -4.55
C LEU A 124 -11.16 -10.26 -3.72
N GLU A 125 -10.66 -10.82 -2.62
CA GLU A 125 -11.45 -11.64 -1.69
C GLU A 125 -12.64 -10.86 -1.13
N GLY A 126 -12.39 -9.68 -0.54
CA GLY A 126 -13.46 -8.86 0.03
C GLY A 126 -14.43 -8.29 -1.01
N THR A 127 -13.93 -8.02 -2.22
CA THR A 127 -14.78 -7.60 -3.35
C THR A 127 -15.68 -8.76 -3.80
N ARG A 128 -15.17 -9.99 -3.86
CA ARG A 128 -15.94 -11.17 -4.27
C ARG A 128 -17.01 -11.53 -3.26
N ALA A 129 -16.75 -11.31 -1.96
CA ALA A 129 -17.77 -11.44 -0.93
C ALA A 129 -18.95 -10.46 -1.12
N ALA A 130 -18.69 -9.26 -1.66
CA ALA A 130 -19.73 -8.28 -1.99
C ALA A 130 -20.39 -8.55 -3.36
N TYR A 131 -19.68 -9.20 -4.29
CA TYR A 131 -20.10 -9.50 -5.65
C TYR A 131 -19.93 -10.99 -5.99
N PRO A 132 -20.80 -11.88 -5.48
CA PRO A 132 -20.63 -13.31 -5.67
C PRO A 132 -20.99 -13.80 -7.08
N VAL A 133 -21.67 -12.99 -7.90
CA VAL A 133 -22.21 -13.37 -9.22
C VAL A 133 -21.71 -12.42 -10.32
N VAL A 134 -20.41 -12.13 -10.33
CA VAL A 134 -19.75 -11.40 -11.42
C VAL A 134 -18.64 -12.25 -12.01
N ASP A 135 -18.29 -12.02 -13.26
CA ASP A 135 -17.10 -12.64 -13.86
C ASP A 135 -15.80 -12.03 -13.30
N GLU A 136 -14.66 -12.65 -13.63
CA GLU A 136 -13.36 -12.25 -13.08
C GLU A 136 -12.93 -10.84 -13.56
N HIS A 137 -13.26 -10.44 -14.79
CA HIS A 137 -12.91 -9.12 -15.30
C HIS A 137 -13.67 -8.02 -14.57
N GLU A 138 -14.98 -8.22 -14.39
CA GLU A 138 -15.83 -7.33 -13.63
C GLU A 138 -15.36 -7.26 -12.17
N LEU A 139 -15.01 -8.38 -11.57
CA LEU A 139 -14.51 -8.40 -10.20
C LEU A 139 -13.21 -7.59 -10.05
N ILE A 140 -12.23 -7.81 -10.92
CA ILE A 140 -10.96 -7.06 -10.91
C ILE A 140 -11.25 -5.57 -11.08
N ARG A 141 -12.16 -5.20 -12.00
CA ARG A 141 -12.57 -3.82 -12.20
C ARG A 141 -13.15 -3.21 -10.92
N ARG A 142 -14.05 -3.92 -10.23
CA ARG A 142 -14.62 -3.46 -8.95
C ARG A 142 -13.57 -3.33 -7.85
N ALA A 143 -12.63 -4.26 -7.76
CA ALA A 143 -11.53 -4.16 -6.81
C ALA A 143 -10.66 -2.92 -7.11
N VAL A 144 -10.29 -2.69 -8.38
CA VAL A 144 -9.54 -1.49 -8.77
C VAL A 144 -10.33 -0.20 -8.46
N GLU A 145 -11.65 -0.17 -8.67
CA GLU A 145 -12.50 0.96 -8.30
C GLU A 145 -12.48 1.24 -6.79
N LEU A 146 -12.62 0.20 -5.97
CA LEU A 146 -12.55 0.31 -4.50
C LEU A 146 -11.19 0.82 -4.05
N TRP A 147 -10.11 0.21 -4.56
CA TRP A 147 -8.74 0.62 -4.24
C TRP A 147 -8.51 2.07 -4.64
N SER A 148 -8.97 2.47 -5.83
CA SER A 148 -8.83 3.84 -6.36
C SER A 148 -9.58 4.87 -5.50
N LEU A 149 -10.80 4.55 -5.07
CA LEU A 149 -11.60 5.42 -4.21
C LEU A 149 -10.89 5.66 -2.86
N LEU A 150 -10.43 4.58 -2.22
CA LEU A 150 -9.73 4.65 -0.94
C LEU A 150 -8.38 5.36 -1.06
N HIS A 151 -7.62 5.05 -2.11
CA HIS A 151 -6.33 5.69 -2.39
C HIS A 151 -6.49 7.18 -2.67
N GLY A 152 -7.45 7.57 -3.51
CA GLY A 152 -7.74 8.98 -3.80
C GLY A 152 -8.10 9.77 -2.56
N PHE A 153 -8.95 9.21 -1.69
CA PHE A 153 -9.29 9.84 -0.42
C PHE A 153 -8.08 10.00 0.50
N VAL A 154 -7.29 8.95 0.68
CA VAL A 154 -6.05 8.99 1.48
C VAL A 154 -5.04 10.00 0.94
N SER A 155 -4.85 10.06 -0.38
CA SER A 155 -3.93 10.99 -1.01
C SER A 155 -4.34 12.45 -0.79
N LEU A 156 -5.63 12.76 -0.82
CA LEU A 156 -6.15 14.08 -0.47
C LEU A 156 -5.89 14.45 1.00
N LEU A 157 -6.04 13.49 1.92
CA LEU A 157 -5.72 13.66 3.34
C LEU A 157 -4.22 13.94 3.54
N GLN A 158 -3.36 13.11 2.96
CA GLN A 158 -1.90 13.21 3.12
C GLN A 158 -1.32 14.46 2.44
N GLY A 159 -1.91 14.91 1.33
CA GLY A 159 -1.52 16.14 0.64
C GLY A 159 -1.98 17.42 1.35
N ASN A 160 -2.64 17.33 2.51
CA ASN A 160 -3.23 18.45 3.24
C ASN A 160 -4.23 19.29 2.39
N ALA A 161 -4.74 18.71 1.29
CA ALA A 161 -5.61 19.36 0.33
C ALA A 161 -6.99 19.68 0.93
N LEU A 162 -7.36 18.97 2.00
CA LEU A 162 -8.63 19.10 2.72
C LEU A 162 -8.47 19.85 4.05
N SER A 163 -7.38 20.59 4.25
CA SER A 163 -7.13 21.36 5.49
C SER A 163 -8.20 22.41 5.83
N HIS A 164 -8.95 22.86 4.82
CA HIS A 164 -10.07 23.80 4.97
C HIS A 164 -11.40 23.11 5.29
N VAL A 165 -11.47 21.78 5.23
CA VAL A 165 -12.69 21.00 5.51
C VAL A 165 -12.79 20.76 7.01
N PRO A 166 -13.94 21.05 7.66
CA PRO A 166 -14.17 20.74 9.06
C PRO A 166 -13.97 19.25 9.36
N ARG A 167 -13.31 18.92 10.49
CA ARG A 167 -12.99 17.52 10.84
C ARG A 167 -14.23 16.64 11.01
N ASP A 168 -15.33 17.20 11.49
CA ASP A 168 -16.63 16.55 11.67
C ASP A 168 -17.39 16.34 10.35
N ALA A 169 -17.00 17.04 9.28
CA ALA A 169 -17.50 16.82 7.93
C ALA A 169 -16.67 15.80 7.12
N MET A 170 -15.55 15.32 7.66
CA MET A 170 -14.69 14.36 6.98
C MET A 170 -15.34 12.97 6.92
N PRO A 171 -15.28 12.27 5.78
CA PRO A 171 -15.78 10.90 5.67
C PRO A 171 -15.15 9.98 6.71
N THR A 172 -15.98 9.18 7.38
CA THR A 172 -15.51 8.04 8.19
C THR A 172 -15.21 6.85 7.30
N PRO A 173 -14.39 5.88 7.74
CA PRO A 173 -14.23 4.61 7.02
C PRO A 173 -15.57 3.96 6.65
N GLU A 174 -16.54 3.95 7.57
CA GLU A 174 -17.87 3.38 7.34
C GLU A 174 -18.63 4.13 6.25
N SER A 175 -18.55 5.46 6.21
CA SER A 175 -19.18 6.27 5.17
C SER A 175 -18.56 6.03 3.78
N MET A 176 -17.24 5.82 3.72
CA MET A 176 -16.52 5.49 2.48
C MET A 176 -16.91 4.09 1.98
N SER A 177 -17.02 3.13 2.89
CA SER A 177 -17.51 1.78 2.56
C SER A 177 -18.96 1.79 2.10
N ALA A 178 -19.83 2.58 2.76
CA ALA A 178 -21.23 2.71 2.40
C ALA A 178 -21.41 3.39 1.04
N LEU A 179 -20.57 4.37 0.70
CA LEU A 179 -20.53 5.00 -0.63
C LEU A 179 -20.16 3.99 -1.72
N PHE A 180 -19.18 3.13 -1.46
CA PHE A 180 -18.86 2.05 -2.40
C PHE A 180 -20.04 1.08 -2.50
N ALA A 181 -20.57 0.60 -1.35
CA ALA A 181 -21.72 -0.29 -1.25
C ALA A 181 -22.97 0.22 -2.01
N SER A 182 -23.24 1.52 -1.98
CA SER A 182 -24.40 2.11 -2.69
C SER A 182 -24.21 2.17 -4.20
N ARG A 183 -22.97 2.34 -4.69
CA ARG A 183 -22.65 2.19 -6.12
C ARG A 183 -22.78 0.75 -6.61
N LEU A 184 -22.70 -0.25 -5.73
CA LEU A 184 -22.87 -1.66 -6.11
C LEU A 184 -24.31 -1.98 -6.54
N GLY A 185 -25.31 -1.22 -6.05
CA GLY A 185 -26.73 -1.44 -6.35
C GLY A 185 -27.23 -0.79 -7.65
N HIS A 186 -26.41 0.06 -8.28
CA HIS A 186 -26.72 0.68 -9.56
C HIS A 186 -25.76 0.16 -10.62
N SER A 187 -26.17 -0.89 -11.34
CA SER A 187 -25.57 -1.21 -12.62
C SER A 187 -25.69 0.03 -13.52
N VAL A 188 -24.58 0.66 -13.85
CA VAL A 188 -24.57 1.64 -14.94
C VAL A 188 -24.92 0.83 -16.20
N PRO A 189 -26.00 1.16 -16.92
CA PRO A 189 -26.32 0.45 -18.15
C PRO A 189 -25.13 0.62 -19.09
N SER A 190 -24.56 -0.51 -19.52
CA SER A 190 -23.53 -0.55 -20.54
C SER A 190 -24.05 0.21 -21.75
N SER A 191 -23.43 1.34 -22.08
CA SER A 191 -23.69 2.00 -23.35
C SER A 191 -23.08 1.13 -24.44
N GLU A 192 -23.85 0.17 -24.95
CA GLU A 192 -23.68 -0.31 -26.31
C GLU A 192 -24.00 0.89 -27.22
N THR A 193 -22.97 1.62 -27.62
CA THR A 193 -23.03 2.37 -28.88
C THR A 193 -22.64 1.40 -29.99
N SER A 194 -23.70 0.86 -30.58
CA SER A 194 -23.81 0.36 -31.95
C SER A 194 -22.70 0.82 -32.90
N GLU A 195 -22.05 -0.16 -33.52
CA GLU A 195 -21.54 -0.01 -34.88
C GLU A 195 -22.71 0.37 -35.81
N ASP A 196 -22.53 1.45 -36.57
CA ASP A 196 -23.09 1.67 -37.91
C ASP A 196 -21.97 2.29 -38.78
#